data_AF-A0A1G6EM39-F1
#
_entry.id   AF-A0A1G6EM39-F1
#
_cell.length_a   1.000
_cell.length_b   1.000
_cell.length_c   1.000
_cell.angle_alpha   90.00
_cell.angle_beta   90.00
_cell.angle_gamma   90.00
#
_symmetry.space_group_name_H-M   'P 1'
#
loop_
_entity.id
_entity.type
_entity.pdbx_description
1 polymer ?
#
loop_
_entity_poly.entity_id
_entity_poly.type
_entity_poly.pdbx_seq_one_letter_code
_entity_poly.pdbx_strand_id
1 'polypeptide(L)'
;MKQPDSLGDLIKGTGYPFNEAFLKAMDRQTIMQTMPEVRKAQWGEEKYHKYGSTAVFSFNTFMLDFEGWKAFYAGTGERPDDELGLLLDALKQADVDPEVRNFVFDLTCNTGSDQIITSVFDVDTNPDGVFDEKDHEKQYDLNFGVLESRFAFSCGNLFPCLAKDNGVPLFGDRSGGGSCSIYHCLSAEGQMFVLSSNMRLADKDGNNIDSGIEPDYPMLGEDAEGDPDYTTLFDLEYIDKTMNELFPEEEESSEPDESSVPEAGKPDDKGGNPNTGAAAGFAVIAVIAAAGIVFRKRS
;
A
#
# COMPACT_ATOMS: atom_id res chain seq x y z
N MET A 1 -33.89 -21.92 -17.44
CA MET A 1 -33.47 -20.69 -16.74
C MET A 1 -33.86 -19.53 -17.65
N LYS A 2 -34.75 -18.62 -17.23
CA LYS A 2 -35.15 -17.48 -18.09
C LYS A 2 -33.98 -16.50 -18.18
N GLN A 3 -33.58 -16.12 -19.39
CA GLN A 3 -32.67 -14.99 -19.56
C GLN A 3 -33.37 -13.71 -19.07
N PRO A 4 -32.67 -12.80 -18.37
CA PRO A 4 -33.26 -11.54 -17.94
C PRO A 4 -33.56 -10.66 -19.15
N ASP A 5 -34.79 -10.14 -19.19
CA ASP A 5 -35.33 -9.38 -20.32
C ASP A 5 -34.79 -7.94 -20.40
N SER A 6 -34.01 -7.51 -19.41
CA SER A 6 -33.37 -6.19 -19.39
C SER A 6 -32.11 -6.18 -18.51
N LEU A 7 -31.22 -5.22 -18.77
CA LEU A 7 -30.09 -4.91 -17.89
C LEU A 7 -30.56 -4.61 -16.45
N GLY A 8 -31.76 -4.03 -16.30
CA GLY A 8 -32.39 -3.78 -15.01
C GLY A 8 -32.76 -5.05 -14.23
N ASP A 9 -33.09 -6.14 -14.92
CA ASP A 9 -33.43 -7.41 -14.28
C ASP A 9 -32.18 -8.25 -13.94
N LEU A 10 -31.08 -8.06 -14.68
CA LEU A 10 -29.77 -8.60 -14.35
C LEU A 10 -29.20 -7.97 -13.06
N ILE A 11 -29.40 -6.66 -12.89
CA ILE A 11 -28.87 -5.88 -11.76
C ILE A 11 -29.70 -6.07 -10.48
N LYS A 12 -31.02 -6.25 -10.57
CA LYS A 12 -31.85 -6.61 -9.39
C LYS A 12 -31.39 -7.89 -8.68
N GLY A 13 -30.67 -8.77 -9.38
CA GLY A 13 -30.06 -9.97 -8.81
C GLY A 13 -28.82 -9.72 -7.94
N THR A 14 -28.23 -8.53 -7.96
CA THR A 14 -27.00 -8.21 -7.20
C THR A 14 -27.26 -7.69 -5.79
N GLY A 15 -28.51 -7.36 -5.46
CA GLY A 15 -28.88 -6.80 -4.15
C GLY A 15 -28.58 -5.31 -3.97
N TYR A 16 -27.96 -4.64 -4.95
CA TYR A 16 -27.71 -3.19 -4.91
C TYR A 16 -28.81 -2.41 -5.66
N PRO A 17 -29.43 -1.38 -5.05
CA PRO A 17 -30.35 -0.51 -5.77
C PRO A 17 -29.59 0.21 -6.89
N PHE A 18 -30.11 0.15 -8.12
CA PHE A 18 -29.50 0.66 -9.36
C PHE A 18 -28.88 2.06 -9.23
N ASN A 19 -29.52 2.94 -8.46
CA ASN A 19 -29.04 4.30 -8.24
C ASN A 19 -27.73 4.35 -7.45
N GLU A 20 -27.52 3.49 -6.43
CA GLU A 20 -26.31 3.54 -5.61
C GLU A 20 -25.07 3.03 -6.36
N ALA A 21 -25.19 1.95 -7.13
CA ALA A 21 -24.08 1.43 -7.92
C ALA A 21 -23.65 2.42 -9.03
N PHE A 22 -24.63 3.07 -9.66
CA PHE A 22 -24.39 4.10 -10.66
C PHE A 22 -23.75 5.36 -10.04
N LEU A 23 -24.27 5.84 -8.89
CA LEU A 23 -23.70 6.97 -8.17
C LEU A 23 -22.28 6.69 -7.68
N LYS A 24 -21.99 5.49 -7.17
CA LYS A 24 -20.63 5.06 -6.82
C LYS A 24 -19.69 5.02 -8.03
N ALA A 25 -20.16 4.58 -9.18
CA ALA A 25 -19.35 4.58 -10.41
C ALA A 25 -19.05 6.00 -10.90
N MET A 26 -20.02 6.92 -10.78
CA MET A 26 -19.82 8.34 -11.08
C MET A 26 -18.87 8.99 -10.08
N ASP A 27 -19.03 8.76 -8.78
CA ASP A 27 -18.14 9.24 -7.70
C ASP A 27 -16.70 8.78 -7.95
N ARG A 28 -16.52 7.49 -8.29
CA ARG A 28 -15.21 6.93 -8.64
C ARG A 28 -14.61 7.58 -9.88
N GLN A 29 -15.40 7.89 -10.90
CA GLN A 29 -14.89 8.56 -12.09
C GLN A 29 -14.47 9.99 -11.78
N THR A 30 -15.25 10.69 -10.94
CA THR A 30 -14.93 12.05 -10.49
C THR A 30 -13.62 12.07 -9.71
N ILE A 31 -13.47 11.24 -8.67
CA ILE A 31 -12.23 11.19 -7.89
C ILE A 31 -11.02 10.80 -8.74
N MET A 32 -11.21 9.90 -9.72
CA MET A 32 -10.14 9.51 -10.64
C MET A 32 -9.63 10.65 -11.52
N GLN A 33 -10.46 11.68 -11.75
CA GLN A 33 -10.10 12.86 -12.54
C GLN A 33 -9.60 14.00 -11.66
N THR A 34 -10.17 14.17 -10.46
CA THR A 34 -9.88 15.32 -9.60
C THR A 34 -8.65 15.10 -8.72
N MET A 35 -8.48 13.91 -8.14
CA MET A 35 -7.44 13.66 -7.15
C MET A 35 -6.01 13.88 -7.68
N PRO A 36 -5.64 13.44 -8.91
CA PRO A 36 -4.31 13.71 -9.43
C PRO A 36 -4.01 15.20 -9.56
N GLU A 37 -5.00 16.00 -9.96
CA GLU A 37 -4.85 17.45 -10.10
C GLU A 37 -4.77 18.14 -8.74
N VAL A 38 -5.59 17.73 -7.77
CA VAL A 38 -5.55 18.23 -6.40
C VAL A 38 -4.18 17.94 -5.79
N ARG A 39 -3.73 16.69 -5.85
CA ARG A 39 -2.43 16.29 -5.32
C ARG A 39 -1.28 17.03 -5.99
N LYS A 40 -1.30 17.15 -7.32
CA LYS A 40 -0.31 17.94 -8.07
C LYS A 40 -0.31 19.42 -7.67
N ALA A 41 -1.47 20.00 -7.36
CA ALA A 41 -1.55 21.37 -6.87
C ALA A 41 -0.92 21.54 -5.47
N GLN A 42 -1.00 20.51 -4.62
CA GLN A 42 -0.43 20.51 -3.27
C GLN A 42 1.08 20.18 -3.27
N TRP A 43 1.49 19.24 -4.11
CA TRP A 43 2.80 18.59 -4.04
C TRP A 43 3.74 18.97 -5.19
N GLY A 44 3.19 19.43 -6.30
CA GLY A 44 3.93 19.56 -7.54
C GLY A 44 4.18 18.21 -8.20
N GLU A 45 5.33 18.08 -8.86
CA GLU A 45 5.75 16.87 -9.60
C GLU A 45 6.69 15.97 -8.79
N GLU A 46 7.19 16.46 -7.65
CA GLU A 46 8.05 15.69 -6.77
C GLU A 46 7.23 14.62 -6.04
N LYS A 47 7.85 13.48 -5.75
CA LYS A 47 7.19 12.40 -4.98
C LYS A 47 7.49 12.46 -3.50
N TYR A 48 8.63 13.04 -3.11
CA TYR A 48 9.08 13.14 -1.73
C TYR A 48 8.89 14.56 -1.21
N HIS A 49 8.25 14.70 -0.06
CA HIS A 49 8.03 15.97 0.60
C HIS A 49 8.40 15.86 2.08
N LYS A 50 8.93 16.95 2.64
CA LYS A 50 9.20 17.06 4.08
C LYS A 50 8.39 18.22 4.65
N TYR A 51 7.71 17.98 5.75
CA TYR A 51 7.03 19.00 6.53
C TYR A 51 7.28 18.74 8.02
N GLY A 52 7.91 19.70 8.70
CA GLY A 52 8.32 19.54 10.09
C GLY A 52 9.18 18.29 10.25
N SER A 53 8.71 17.36 11.07
CA SER A 53 9.37 16.09 11.39
C SER A 53 8.90 14.89 10.57
N THR A 54 8.04 15.15 9.58
CA THR A 54 7.37 14.13 8.78
C THR A 54 7.78 14.23 7.31
N ALA A 55 8.29 13.12 6.78
CA ALA A 55 8.44 12.91 5.36
C ALA A 55 7.18 12.23 4.79
N VAL A 56 6.83 12.58 3.56
CA VAL A 56 5.70 12.01 2.81
C VAL A 56 6.20 11.54 1.45
N PHE A 57 5.86 10.32 1.05
CA PHE A 57 6.20 9.78 -0.27
C PHE A 57 4.96 9.37 -1.07
N SER A 58 4.85 9.89 -2.29
CA SER A 58 3.79 9.62 -3.26
C SER A 58 3.96 8.27 -3.93
N PHE A 59 3.12 7.28 -3.59
CA PHE A 59 3.22 5.92 -4.09
C PHE A 59 2.03 5.56 -4.99
N ASN A 60 2.20 5.72 -6.31
CA ASN A 60 1.09 5.72 -7.28
C ASN A 60 0.66 4.35 -7.81
N THR A 61 1.56 3.37 -7.76
CA THR A 61 1.28 2.03 -8.28
C THR A 61 2.22 1.02 -7.67
N PHE A 62 1.76 -0.22 -7.55
CA PHE A 62 2.59 -1.36 -7.16
C PHE A 62 3.17 -2.11 -8.37
N MET A 63 3.19 -1.47 -9.54
CA MET A 63 3.84 -1.99 -10.76
C MET A 63 5.35 -1.73 -10.68
N LEU A 64 6.16 -2.75 -10.95
CA LEU A 64 7.62 -2.71 -10.87
C LEU A 64 8.27 -3.05 -12.21
N ASP A 65 9.47 -2.53 -12.46
CA ASP A 65 10.36 -2.99 -13.53
C ASP A 65 11.03 -4.31 -13.12
N PHE A 66 10.27 -5.40 -13.26
CA PHE A 66 10.71 -6.72 -12.84
C PHE A 66 12.01 -7.18 -13.51
N GLU A 67 12.16 -6.95 -14.82
CA GLU A 67 13.37 -7.38 -15.53
C GLU A 67 14.57 -6.54 -15.10
N GLY A 68 14.38 -5.25 -14.83
CA GLY A 68 15.41 -4.40 -14.25
C GLY A 68 15.86 -4.88 -12.86
N TRP A 69 14.92 -5.16 -11.95
CA TRP A 69 15.23 -5.68 -10.61
C TRP A 69 15.94 -7.04 -10.67
N LYS A 70 15.49 -7.93 -11.54
CA LYS A 70 16.15 -9.22 -11.77
C LYS A 70 17.57 -9.06 -12.31
N ALA A 71 17.81 -8.12 -13.22
CA ALA A 71 19.14 -7.83 -13.74
C ALA A 71 20.07 -7.26 -12.65
N PHE A 72 19.54 -6.36 -11.80
CA PHE A 72 20.24 -5.81 -10.65
C PHE A 72 20.71 -6.91 -9.69
N TYR A 73 19.81 -7.78 -9.23
CA TYR A 73 20.17 -8.89 -8.33
C TYR A 73 21.09 -9.93 -8.97
N ALA A 74 21.06 -10.08 -10.30
CA ALA A 74 22.00 -10.93 -11.03
C ALA A 74 23.40 -10.28 -11.20
N GLY A 75 23.60 -9.03 -10.76
CA GLY A 75 24.83 -8.26 -10.98
C GLY A 75 25.07 -7.91 -12.44
N THR A 76 24.01 -7.89 -13.25
CA THR A 76 24.06 -7.69 -14.71
C THR A 76 23.39 -6.39 -15.17
N GLY A 77 22.73 -5.67 -14.26
CA GLY A 77 22.06 -4.41 -14.52
C GLY A 77 22.16 -3.45 -13.33
N GLU A 78 21.69 -2.23 -13.54
CA GLU A 78 21.56 -1.21 -12.48
C GLU A 78 20.24 -1.37 -11.75
N ARG A 79 20.16 -0.85 -10.52
CA ARG A 79 18.92 -0.84 -9.75
C ARG A 79 17.89 0.04 -10.48
N PRO A 80 16.67 -0.44 -10.74
CA PRO A 80 15.65 0.37 -11.41
C PRO A 80 15.29 1.63 -10.63
N ASP A 81 14.95 2.68 -11.38
CA ASP A 81 14.42 3.95 -10.86
C ASP A 81 12.88 3.98 -10.97
N ASP A 82 12.25 2.85 -10.64
CA ASP A 82 10.80 2.68 -10.62
C ASP A 82 10.20 3.08 -9.27
N GLU A 83 8.89 2.91 -9.08
CA GLU A 83 8.20 3.24 -7.82
C GLU A 83 8.88 2.65 -6.57
N LEU A 84 9.40 1.43 -6.63
CA LEU A 84 10.10 0.80 -5.50
C LEU A 84 11.50 1.40 -5.32
N GLY A 85 12.24 1.62 -6.40
CA GLY A 85 13.56 2.26 -6.35
C GLY A 85 13.50 3.63 -5.69
N LEU A 86 12.53 4.44 -6.12
CA LEU A 86 12.27 5.77 -5.59
C LEU A 86 11.82 5.75 -4.12
N LEU A 87 10.98 4.78 -3.72
CA LEU A 87 10.58 4.61 -2.33
C LEU A 87 11.78 4.28 -1.44
N LEU A 88 12.65 3.37 -1.88
CA LEU A 88 13.84 2.98 -1.13
C LEU A 88 14.81 4.16 -0.95
N ASP A 89 14.90 5.04 -1.94
CA ASP A 89 15.69 6.27 -1.85
C ASP A 89 15.06 7.28 -0.90
N ALA A 90 13.74 7.46 -0.96
CA ALA A 90 13.00 8.32 -0.03
C ALA A 90 13.15 7.88 1.43
N LEU A 91 13.07 6.57 1.70
CA LEU A 91 13.26 6.02 3.04
C LEU A 91 14.68 6.28 3.55
N LYS A 92 15.70 6.04 2.72
CA LYS A 92 17.10 6.35 3.06
C LYS A 92 17.31 7.83 3.30
N GLN A 93 16.70 8.69 2.48
CA GLN A 93 16.78 10.14 2.64
C GLN A 93 16.14 10.62 3.95
N ALA A 94 14.99 10.05 4.32
CA ALA A 94 14.30 10.37 5.56
C ALA A 94 15.10 9.88 6.79
N ASP A 95 15.62 8.67 6.75
CA ASP A 95 16.31 8.05 7.89
C ASP A 95 17.65 8.74 8.26
N VAL A 96 18.33 9.33 7.28
CA VAL A 96 19.58 10.08 7.53
C VAL A 96 19.35 11.54 7.93
N ASP A 97 18.12 12.05 7.81
CA ASP A 97 17.76 13.42 8.16
C ASP A 97 17.35 13.47 9.64
N PRO A 98 18.16 14.06 10.54
CA PRO A 98 17.89 14.03 11.98
C PRO A 98 16.65 14.83 12.39
N GLU A 99 16.09 15.66 11.49
CA GLU A 99 14.82 16.34 11.75
C GLU A 99 13.63 15.46 11.39
N VAL A 100 13.81 14.41 10.58
CA VAL A 100 12.74 13.51 10.15
C VAL A 100 12.73 12.26 11.04
N ARG A 101 11.58 12.01 11.65
CA ARG A 101 11.34 10.80 12.45
C ARG A 101 10.05 10.08 12.07
N ASN A 102 9.23 10.70 11.24
CA ASN A 102 7.98 10.11 10.74
C ASN A 102 8.03 10.01 9.22
N PHE A 103 7.45 8.94 8.67
CA PHE A 103 7.36 8.68 7.24
C PHE A 103 5.95 8.23 6.87
N VAL A 104 5.29 8.98 5.99
CA VAL A 104 3.92 8.71 5.55
C VAL A 104 3.90 8.27 4.09
N PHE A 105 3.29 7.11 3.84
CA PHE A 105 3.02 6.63 2.48
C PHE A 105 1.73 7.28 1.98
N ASP A 106 1.80 8.05 0.90
CA ASP A 106 0.59 8.49 0.21
C ASP A 106 0.19 7.53 -0.88
N LEU A 107 -1.03 7.05 -0.73
CA LEU A 107 -1.74 6.20 -1.67
C LEU A 107 -2.94 6.93 -2.27
N THR A 108 -3.03 8.25 -2.14
CA THR A 108 -4.24 9.02 -2.53
C THR A 108 -4.52 8.94 -4.01
N CYS A 109 -3.55 8.60 -4.86
CA CYS A 109 -3.75 8.26 -6.27
C CYS A 109 -3.27 6.85 -6.65
N ASN A 110 -3.31 5.88 -5.73
CA ASN A 110 -2.85 4.53 -6.03
C ASN A 110 -3.93 3.72 -6.79
N THR A 111 -3.69 3.39 -8.05
CA THR A 111 -4.68 2.64 -8.86
C THR A 111 -4.68 1.12 -8.61
N GLY A 112 -3.80 0.62 -7.74
CA GLY A 112 -3.56 -0.80 -7.54
C GLY A 112 -2.45 -1.36 -8.43
N SER A 113 -2.55 -2.65 -8.77
CA SER A 113 -1.65 -3.36 -9.68
C SER A 113 -2.30 -4.61 -10.28
N ASP A 114 -1.64 -5.26 -11.24
CA ASP A 114 -2.06 -6.51 -11.87
C ASP A 114 -1.77 -7.76 -11.00
N GLN A 115 -2.26 -7.78 -9.74
CA GLN A 115 -2.03 -8.89 -8.83
C GLN A 115 -2.84 -10.15 -9.21
N ILE A 116 -2.13 -11.29 -9.25
CA ILE A 116 -2.70 -12.64 -9.23
C ILE A 116 -1.75 -13.50 -8.36
N ILE A 117 -2.23 -14.07 -7.24
CA ILE A 117 -1.62 -15.11 -6.33
C ILE A 117 -1.25 -14.63 -4.91
N THR A 118 -1.35 -15.56 -3.94
CA THR A 118 -0.76 -15.53 -2.58
C THR A 118 0.56 -16.30 -2.56
N SER A 119 1.64 -15.69 -2.09
CA SER A 119 2.96 -16.33 -1.97
C SER A 119 3.65 -15.85 -0.68
N VAL A 120 4.49 -16.72 -0.11
CA VAL A 120 5.41 -16.38 1.01
C VAL A 120 6.78 -16.10 0.38
N PHE A 121 7.39 -14.98 0.73
CA PHE A 121 8.68 -14.54 0.18
C PHE A 121 9.65 -14.19 1.30
N ASP A 122 10.92 -14.54 1.12
CA ASP A 122 12.02 -13.82 1.76
C ASP A 122 12.27 -12.54 0.96
N VAL A 123 12.36 -11.40 1.66
CA VAL A 123 12.47 -10.07 1.04
C VAL A 123 13.76 -9.44 1.52
N ASP A 124 14.62 -9.06 0.58
CA ASP A 124 15.77 -8.18 0.84
C ASP A 124 15.22 -6.79 1.16
N THR A 125 15.26 -6.44 2.45
CA THR A 125 14.68 -5.17 2.94
C THR A 125 15.72 -4.05 3.00
N ASN A 126 17.01 -4.36 2.84
CA ASN A 126 18.12 -3.41 2.98
C ASN A 126 18.84 -3.11 1.64
N PRO A 127 18.13 -3.37 0.53
CA PRO A 127 18.64 -3.72 -0.82
C PRO A 127 20.17 -3.94 -0.95
N ASP A 128 20.76 -4.87 -0.19
CA ASP A 128 22.20 -5.18 -0.27
C ASP A 128 22.54 -6.34 -1.21
N GLY A 129 21.51 -7.03 -1.72
CA GLY A 129 21.63 -8.17 -2.63
C GLY A 129 21.87 -9.51 -1.93
N VAL A 130 21.77 -9.57 -0.60
CA VAL A 130 21.97 -10.76 0.23
C VAL A 130 20.75 -10.98 1.10
N PHE A 131 20.09 -12.13 0.94
CA PHE A 131 18.98 -12.54 1.80
C PHE A 131 19.52 -13.15 3.11
N ASP A 132 19.58 -12.39 4.20
CA ASP A 132 20.12 -12.83 5.50
C ASP A 132 19.33 -12.33 6.74
N GLU A 133 19.82 -12.61 7.96
CA GLU A 133 19.19 -12.18 9.22
C GLU A 133 19.05 -10.65 9.33
N LYS A 134 19.91 -9.88 8.65
CA LYS A 134 19.81 -8.42 8.63
C LYS A 134 18.57 -7.97 7.89
N ASP A 135 18.07 -8.75 6.94
CA ASP A 135 16.77 -8.49 6.34
C ASP A 135 15.61 -8.66 7.28
N HIS A 136 15.83 -9.14 8.50
CA HIS A 136 14.85 -9.23 9.57
C HIS A 136 15.03 -8.12 10.64
N GLU A 137 16.14 -7.38 10.60
CA GLU A 137 16.41 -6.25 11.48
C GLU A 137 15.58 -5.01 11.10
N LYS A 138 15.43 -4.08 12.06
CA LYS A 138 14.81 -2.77 11.83
C LYS A 138 15.74 -1.95 10.93
N GLN A 139 15.30 -1.67 9.71
CA GLN A 139 16.13 -0.98 8.70
C GLN A 139 16.18 0.53 8.87
N TYR A 140 15.13 1.11 9.43
CA TYR A 140 14.95 2.56 9.52
C TYR A 140 14.41 2.91 10.89
N ASP A 141 14.93 3.97 11.52
CA ASP A 141 14.45 4.49 12.79
C ASP A 141 13.32 5.52 12.60
N LEU A 142 12.32 5.13 11.80
CA LEU A 142 11.18 5.97 11.43
C LEU A 142 9.88 5.42 12.02
N ASN A 143 8.96 6.31 12.36
CA ASN A 143 7.57 5.99 12.64
C ASN A 143 6.77 6.08 11.35
N PHE A 144 5.91 5.10 11.09
CA PHE A 144 5.19 5.03 9.83
C PHE A 144 3.73 5.43 9.95
N GLY A 145 3.19 6.03 8.89
CA GLY A 145 1.77 6.28 8.69
C GLY A 145 1.37 6.09 7.23
N VAL A 146 0.07 6.05 6.95
CA VAL A 146 -0.45 5.93 5.58
C VAL A 146 -1.52 6.98 5.34
N LEU A 147 -1.42 7.72 4.24
CA LEU A 147 -2.45 8.62 3.74
C LEU A 147 -3.18 7.97 2.57
N GLU A 148 -4.49 7.78 2.68
CA GLU A 148 -5.31 7.09 1.69
C GLU A 148 -6.52 7.91 1.22
N SER A 149 -7.12 7.46 0.11
CA SER A 149 -8.36 8.03 -0.42
C SER A 149 -9.20 6.97 -1.13
N ARG A 150 -10.46 7.27 -1.47
CA ARG A 150 -11.33 6.41 -2.30
C ARG A 150 -10.76 6.05 -3.68
N PHE A 151 -9.70 6.72 -4.11
CA PHE A 151 -8.98 6.36 -5.32
C PHE A 151 -8.21 5.05 -5.15
N ALA A 152 -7.70 4.78 -3.94
CA ALA A 152 -6.90 3.61 -3.59
C ALA A 152 -7.68 2.30 -3.75
N PHE A 153 -7.43 1.55 -4.83
CA PHE A 153 -8.25 0.39 -5.21
C PHE A 153 -7.40 -0.88 -5.38
N SER A 154 -8.01 -2.07 -5.21
CA SER A 154 -7.31 -3.36 -5.35
C SER A 154 -6.12 -3.48 -4.38
N CYS A 155 -4.89 -3.47 -4.88
CA CYS A 155 -3.68 -3.51 -4.05
C CYS A 155 -3.50 -2.21 -3.25
N GLY A 156 -4.00 -1.09 -3.78
CA GLY A 156 -4.13 0.17 -3.05
C GLY A 156 -5.11 0.07 -1.86
N ASN A 157 -6.02 -0.91 -1.87
CA ASN A 157 -6.89 -1.23 -0.73
C ASN A 157 -6.25 -2.27 0.21
N LEU A 158 -5.44 -3.19 -0.31
CA LEU A 158 -4.70 -4.16 0.50
C LEU A 158 -3.68 -3.51 1.42
N PHE A 159 -2.93 -2.51 0.95
CA PHE A 159 -1.86 -1.91 1.74
C PHE A 159 -2.39 -1.21 3.01
N PRO A 160 -3.42 -0.34 2.95
CA PRO A 160 -4.06 0.20 4.15
C PRO A 160 -4.62 -0.88 5.09
N CYS A 161 -5.16 -1.98 4.55
CA CYS A 161 -5.63 -3.10 5.37
C CYS A 161 -4.49 -3.70 6.19
N LEU A 162 -3.36 -4.03 5.53
CA LEU A 162 -2.19 -4.58 6.21
C LEU A 162 -1.59 -3.58 7.20
N ALA A 163 -1.59 -2.28 6.87
CA ALA A 163 -1.16 -1.23 7.77
C ALA A 163 -1.99 -1.17 9.04
N LYS A 164 -3.32 -1.16 8.90
CA LYS A 164 -4.24 -1.18 10.03
C LYS A 164 -4.09 -2.44 10.88
N ASP A 165 -3.97 -3.60 10.25
CA ASP A 165 -3.78 -4.89 10.94
C ASP A 165 -2.49 -4.93 11.78
N ASN A 166 -1.49 -4.12 11.43
CA ASN A 166 -0.22 -4.00 12.12
C ASN A 166 -0.10 -2.75 13.01
N GLY A 167 -1.19 -2.01 13.22
CA GLY A 167 -1.23 -0.85 14.12
C GLY A 167 -0.58 0.41 13.57
N VAL A 168 -0.43 0.52 12.25
CA VAL A 168 0.05 1.74 11.59
C VAL A 168 -1.13 2.68 11.37
N PRO A 169 -1.04 3.95 11.79
CA PRO A 169 -2.13 4.90 11.67
C PRO A 169 -2.47 5.21 10.21
N LEU A 170 -3.77 5.18 9.91
CA LEU A 170 -4.32 5.57 8.62
C LEU A 170 -4.94 6.97 8.69
N PHE A 171 -4.59 7.81 7.74
CA PHE A 171 -5.07 9.17 7.52
C PHE A 171 -5.84 9.26 6.21
N GLY A 172 -6.81 10.18 6.11
CA GLY A 172 -7.40 10.56 4.82
C GLY A 172 -8.88 10.22 4.67
N ASP A 173 -9.25 9.56 3.56
CA ASP A 173 -10.61 9.06 3.27
C ASP A 173 -10.56 7.55 3.09
N ARG A 174 -11.71 6.87 3.28
CA ARG A 174 -11.83 5.43 3.07
C ARG A 174 -11.27 5.02 1.73
N SER A 175 -10.49 3.94 1.66
CA SER A 175 -10.04 3.40 0.38
C SER A 175 -11.20 3.01 -0.56
N GLY A 176 -10.92 2.90 -1.85
CA GLY A 176 -11.89 2.56 -2.88
C GLY A 176 -12.39 1.11 -2.85
N GLY A 177 -11.75 0.25 -2.04
CA GLY A 177 -12.10 -1.17 -1.96
C GLY A 177 -11.55 -2.00 -3.11
N GLY A 178 -12.31 -3.02 -3.49
CA GLY A 178 -11.88 -4.02 -4.48
C GLY A 178 -10.97 -5.05 -3.84
N SER A 179 -11.56 -6.15 -3.41
CA SER A 179 -10.87 -7.25 -2.73
C SER A 179 -10.76 -8.51 -3.59
N CYS A 180 -11.59 -8.66 -4.61
CA CYS A 180 -11.62 -9.85 -5.45
C CYS A 180 -10.47 -9.87 -6.45
N SER A 181 -9.80 -11.02 -6.58
CA SER A 181 -8.84 -11.21 -7.68
C SER A 181 -9.60 -11.29 -9.01
N ILE A 182 -8.95 -10.94 -10.12
CA ILE A 182 -9.56 -10.96 -11.45
C ILE A 182 -9.11 -12.17 -12.27
N TYR A 183 -10.03 -12.70 -13.08
CA TYR A 183 -9.77 -13.66 -14.15
C TYR A 183 -9.84 -12.95 -15.49
N HIS A 184 -8.78 -13.10 -16.28
CA HIS A 184 -8.78 -12.72 -17.69
C HIS A 184 -9.21 -13.93 -18.53
N CYS A 185 -10.28 -13.77 -19.30
CA CYS A 185 -10.73 -14.77 -20.25
C CYS A 185 -10.64 -14.20 -21.66
N LEU A 186 -10.21 -15.02 -22.62
CA LEU A 186 -10.19 -14.67 -24.04
C LEU A 186 -11.27 -15.48 -24.77
N SER A 187 -12.07 -14.81 -25.59
CA SER A 187 -12.93 -15.50 -26.56
C SER A 187 -12.07 -16.17 -27.64
N ALA A 188 -12.67 -17.07 -28.42
CA ALA A 188 -12.00 -17.67 -29.58
C ALA A 188 -11.57 -16.62 -30.62
N GLU A 189 -12.25 -15.48 -30.65
CA GLU A 189 -11.99 -14.33 -31.52
C GLU A 189 -11.00 -13.32 -30.88
N GLY A 190 -10.47 -13.62 -29.69
CA GLY A 190 -9.50 -12.78 -28.99
C GLY A 190 -10.11 -11.63 -28.18
N GLN A 191 -11.42 -11.63 -27.94
CA GLN A 191 -12.04 -10.62 -27.05
C GLN A 191 -11.68 -10.91 -25.59
N MET A 192 -11.22 -9.90 -24.86
CA MET A 192 -10.88 -10.02 -23.44
C MET A 192 -12.09 -9.71 -22.56
N PHE A 193 -12.36 -10.61 -21.61
CA PHE A 193 -13.30 -10.41 -20.51
C PHE A 193 -12.53 -10.44 -19.20
N VAL A 194 -12.85 -9.51 -18.30
CA VAL A 194 -12.32 -9.47 -16.94
C VAL A 194 -13.46 -9.79 -15.99
N LEU A 195 -13.31 -10.84 -15.20
CA LEU A 195 -14.32 -11.34 -14.27
C LEU A 195 -13.73 -11.39 -12.86
N SER A 196 -14.51 -11.08 -11.84
CA SER A 196 -14.09 -11.38 -10.46
C SER A 196 -13.99 -12.90 -10.27
N SER A 197 -12.95 -13.33 -9.56
CA SER A 197 -12.75 -14.72 -9.16
C SER A 197 -13.55 -15.07 -7.90
N ASN A 198 -13.40 -16.30 -7.43
CA ASN A 198 -13.90 -16.76 -6.13
C ASN A 198 -12.91 -16.51 -4.97
N MET A 199 -11.77 -15.87 -5.22
CA MET A 199 -10.77 -15.51 -4.22
C MET A 199 -10.85 -14.01 -3.93
N ARG A 200 -10.74 -13.65 -2.65
CA ARG A 200 -10.73 -12.28 -2.19
C ARG A 200 -9.65 -12.04 -1.14
N LEU A 201 -9.17 -10.82 -1.09
CA LEU A 201 -8.40 -10.27 0.02
C LEU A 201 -9.30 -10.12 1.25
N ALA A 202 -8.70 -10.25 2.43
CA ALA A 202 -9.38 -10.14 3.71
C ALA A 202 -8.42 -9.54 4.75
N ASP A 203 -8.97 -8.98 5.81
CA ASP A 203 -8.18 -8.55 6.97
C ASP A 203 -7.64 -9.76 7.78
N LYS A 204 -6.83 -9.50 8.80
CA LYS A 204 -6.27 -10.53 9.69
C LYS A 204 -7.31 -11.43 10.38
N ASP A 205 -8.54 -10.95 10.50
CA ASP A 205 -9.66 -11.67 11.13
C ASP A 205 -10.55 -12.38 10.09
N GLY A 206 -10.21 -12.28 8.80
CA GLY A 206 -10.91 -12.91 7.67
C GLY A 206 -12.14 -12.14 7.17
N ASN A 207 -12.33 -10.89 7.59
CA ASN A 207 -13.44 -10.06 7.14
C ASN A 207 -13.23 -9.55 5.72
N ASN A 208 -14.36 -9.24 5.06
CA ASN A 208 -14.34 -8.72 3.71
C ASN A 208 -13.92 -7.24 3.67
N ILE A 209 -12.92 -6.93 2.85
CA ILE A 209 -12.41 -5.55 2.66
C ILE A 209 -12.88 -4.91 1.35
N ASP A 210 -13.85 -5.51 0.66
CA ASP A 210 -14.30 -5.04 -0.66
C ASP A 210 -14.88 -3.63 -0.67
N SER A 211 -15.38 -3.16 0.48
CA SER A 211 -15.96 -1.83 0.64
C SER A 211 -14.95 -0.73 0.97
N GLY A 212 -13.67 -1.09 1.06
CA GLY A 212 -12.60 -0.20 1.48
C GLY A 212 -12.24 -0.33 2.95
N ILE A 213 -11.12 0.31 3.32
CA ILE A 213 -10.61 0.41 4.68
C ILE A 213 -10.87 1.83 5.17
N GLU A 214 -11.50 1.96 6.33
CA GLU A 214 -11.74 3.26 6.95
C GLU A 214 -10.45 3.77 7.61
N PRO A 215 -10.12 5.07 7.47
CA PRO A 215 -8.97 5.64 8.14
C PRO A 215 -9.20 5.72 9.66
N ASP A 216 -8.11 5.79 10.43
CA ASP A 216 -8.18 6.06 11.87
C ASP A 216 -8.39 7.56 12.13
N TYR A 217 -7.82 8.39 11.25
CA TYR A 217 -7.90 9.84 11.26
C TYR A 217 -8.55 10.33 9.96
N PRO A 218 -9.90 10.38 9.91
CA PRO A 218 -10.61 10.88 8.74
C PRO A 218 -10.34 12.38 8.53
N MET A 219 -10.00 12.75 7.30
CA MET A 219 -9.62 14.12 6.93
C MET A 219 -10.52 14.72 5.85
N LEU A 220 -11.29 13.91 5.12
CA LEU A 220 -12.14 14.40 4.04
C LEU A 220 -13.20 15.37 4.56
N GLY A 221 -13.08 16.63 4.17
CA GLY A 221 -14.08 17.66 4.38
C GLY A 221 -15.10 17.75 3.24
N GLU A 222 -16.01 18.70 3.41
CA GLU A 222 -17.01 19.08 2.42
C GLU A 222 -16.78 20.55 2.01
N ASP A 223 -17.04 20.89 0.76
CA ASP A 223 -17.02 22.26 0.26
C ASP A 223 -18.31 23.04 0.64
N ALA A 224 -18.47 24.25 0.08
CA ALA A 224 -19.62 25.10 0.40
C ALA A 224 -20.95 24.53 -0.13
N GLU A 225 -20.89 23.62 -1.10
CA GLU A 225 -22.01 22.96 -1.74
C GLU A 225 -22.36 21.61 -1.06
N GLY A 226 -21.51 21.14 -0.16
CA GLY A 226 -21.64 19.84 0.53
C GLY A 226 -21.05 18.69 -0.27
N ASP A 227 -20.26 18.97 -1.31
CA ASP A 227 -19.54 17.97 -2.08
C ASP A 227 -18.16 17.68 -1.46
N PRO A 228 -17.56 16.49 -1.67
CA PRO A 228 -16.26 16.14 -1.10
C PRO A 228 -15.14 17.12 -1.50
N ASP A 229 -14.49 17.73 -0.51
CA ASP A 229 -13.32 18.59 -0.71
C ASP A 229 -12.03 17.80 -0.48
N TYR A 230 -11.46 17.26 -1.55
CA TYR A 230 -10.23 16.46 -1.50
C TYR A 230 -8.97 17.28 -1.16
N THR A 231 -9.02 18.61 -1.14
CA THR A 231 -7.86 19.41 -0.74
C THR A 231 -7.53 19.24 0.75
N THR A 232 -8.55 18.93 1.56
CA THR A 232 -8.42 18.67 3.00
C THR A 232 -7.57 17.44 3.34
N LEU A 233 -7.40 16.50 2.40
CA LEU A 233 -6.56 15.32 2.61
C LEU A 233 -5.07 15.65 2.74
N PHE A 234 -4.66 16.86 2.33
CA PHE A 234 -3.25 17.27 2.27
C PHE A 234 -2.86 18.25 3.38
N ASP A 235 -3.57 18.22 4.52
CA ASP A 235 -3.20 18.97 5.73
C ASP A 235 -1.98 18.34 6.42
N LEU A 236 -0.79 18.72 5.95
CA LEU A 236 0.49 18.23 6.49
C LEU A 236 0.74 18.69 7.93
N GLU A 237 0.18 19.82 8.36
CA GLU A 237 0.29 20.28 9.74
C GLU A 237 -0.47 19.33 10.66
N TYR A 238 -1.69 18.94 10.28
CA TYR A 238 -2.47 17.95 11.01
C TYR A 238 -1.79 16.58 11.04
N ILE A 239 -1.25 16.10 9.91
CA ILE A 239 -0.55 14.81 9.83
C ILE A 239 0.69 14.82 10.72
N ASP A 240 1.57 15.81 10.59
CA ASP A 240 2.81 15.91 11.39
C ASP A 240 2.50 16.00 12.88
N LYS A 241 1.54 16.85 13.27
CA LYS A 241 1.10 16.96 14.66
C LYS A 241 0.58 15.63 15.20
N THR A 242 -0.30 14.95 14.46
CA THR A 242 -0.90 13.69 14.91
C THR A 242 0.14 12.58 15.02
N MET A 243 1.05 12.48 14.05
CA MET A 243 2.18 11.54 14.12
C MET A 243 3.05 11.81 15.35
N ASN A 244 3.33 13.07 15.67
CA ASN A 244 4.12 13.45 16.84
C ASN A 244 3.40 13.17 18.17
N GLU A 245 2.08 13.23 18.21
CA GLU A 245 1.26 12.85 19.37
C GLU A 245 1.22 11.33 19.57
N LEU A 246 1.16 10.56 18.47
CA LEU A 246 1.15 9.09 18.51
C LEU A 246 2.51 8.49 18.84
N PHE A 247 3.56 9.16 18.37
CA PHE A 247 4.94 8.75 18.54
C PHE A 247 5.71 9.91 19.21
N PRO A 248 5.50 10.17 20.51
CA PRO A 248 6.25 11.22 21.20
C PRO A 248 7.74 10.88 21.23
N GLU A 249 8.59 11.91 21.21
CA GLU A 249 10.02 11.72 21.46
C GLU A 249 10.20 11.16 22.87
N GLU A 250 10.96 10.07 22.98
CA GLU A 250 11.40 9.60 24.28
C GLU A 250 12.37 10.64 24.82
N GLU A 251 12.03 11.30 25.94
CA GLU A 251 12.98 12.10 26.68
C GLU A 251 14.16 11.19 27.03
N GLU A 252 15.39 11.54 26.61
CA GLU A 252 16.60 10.79 26.95
C GLU A 252 16.70 10.62 28.48
N SER A 253 16.21 9.50 29.01
CA SER A 253 16.46 9.11 30.38
C SER A 253 17.89 8.57 30.42
N SER A 254 18.80 9.41 30.92
CA SER A 254 20.18 9.05 31.17
C SER A 254 20.27 7.93 32.19
N GLU A 255 20.42 6.68 31.76
CA GLU A 255 21.19 5.64 32.47
C GLU A 255 21.40 4.41 31.56
N PRO A 256 22.65 3.96 31.32
CA PRO A 256 22.91 2.76 30.54
C PRO A 256 22.76 1.53 31.45
N ASP A 257 21.81 0.65 31.14
CA ASP A 257 21.72 -0.65 31.81
C ASP A 257 22.49 -1.70 31.00
N GLU A 258 23.62 -2.13 31.58
CA GLU A 258 24.46 -3.23 31.09
C GLU A 258 23.80 -4.59 31.35
N SER A 259 24.10 -5.53 30.44
CA SER A 259 23.88 -6.99 30.51
C SER A 259 22.45 -7.45 30.17
N SER A 260 22.21 -8.53 29.43
CA SER A 260 23.00 -9.74 29.17
C SER A 260 22.52 -10.43 27.89
N VAL A 261 23.44 -10.91 27.07
CA VAL A 261 23.17 -11.79 25.92
C VAL A 261 22.86 -13.21 26.42
N PRO A 262 21.80 -13.87 25.95
CA PRO A 262 21.74 -15.32 25.88
C PRO A 262 22.01 -15.82 24.46
N GLU A 263 23.00 -16.70 24.37
CA GLU A 263 23.34 -17.56 23.24
C GLU A 263 22.32 -18.72 23.11
N ALA A 264 21.81 -18.97 21.90
CA ALA A 264 21.32 -20.25 21.33
C ALA A 264 20.36 -19.94 20.17
N GLY A 265 20.30 -20.66 19.05
CA GLY A 265 20.94 -21.89 18.61
C GLY A 265 20.44 -22.21 17.18
N LYS A 266 21.20 -23.00 16.43
CA LYS A 266 20.83 -23.42 15.05
C LYS A 266 19.51 -24.21 15.01
N PRO A 267 18.77 -24.10 13.89
CA PRO A 267 18.11 -25.28 13.35
C PRO A 267 18.36 -25.50 11.84
N ASP A 268 18.95 -26.67 11.57
CA ASP A 268 18.67 -27.64 10.52
C ASP A 268 18.00 -27.23 9.19
N ASP A 269 18.83 -27.32 8.15
CA ASP A 269 18.51 -27.56 6.74
C ASP A 269 17.67 -28.83 6.55
N LYS A 270 16.40 -28.69 6.10
CA LYS A 270 15.71 -29.64 5.21
C LYS A 270 14.58 -28.98 4.41
N GLY A 271 14.76 -28.94 3.08
CA GLY A 271 13.77 -29.56 2.20
C GLY A 271 13.11 -28.69 1.13
N GLY A 272 13.62 -28.81 -0.10
CA GLY A 272 12.81 -29.26 -1.23
C GLY A 272 11.99 -28.21 -1.98
N ASN A 273 12.63 -27.62 -3.00
CA ASN A 273 11.96 -27.02 -4.16
C ASN A 273 11.00 -28.02 -4.84
N PRO A 274 9.81 -27.59 -5.26
CA PRO A 274 9.29 -28.01 -6.55
C PRO A 274 9.03 -26.80 -7.45
N ASN A 275 9.75 -26.77 -8.57
CA ASN A 275 9.44 -25.96 -9.74
C ASN A 275 8.00 -26.20 -10.18
N THR A 276 7.17 -25.15 -10.19
CA THR A 276 6.05 -25.00 -11.15
C THR A 276 5.67 -23.53 -11.32
N GLY A 277 5.78 -23.01 -12.55
CA GLY A 277 4.91 -21.94 -13.06
C GLY A 277 5.36 -20.49 -12.92
N ALA A 278 6.51 -20.11 -13.49
CA ALA A 278 6.92 -18.71 -13.62
C ALA A 278 6.02 -17.97 -14.65
N ALA A 279 5.06 -17.18 -14.16
CA ALA A 279 4.47 -16.01 -14.85
C ALA A 279 3.44 -15.23 -14.02
N ALA A 280 3.11 -15.63 -12.79
CA ALA A 280 2.08 -14.95 -12.01
C ALA A 280 2.54 -14.80 -10.54
N GLY A 281 2.59 -13.57 -10.03
CA GLY A 281 2.85 -13.32 -8.59
C GLY A 281 3.75 -12.13 -8.21
N PHE A 282 3.85 -11.04 -9.00
CA PHE A 282 4.96 -10.08 -8.81
C PHE A 282 4.61 -8.74 -8.14
N ALA A 283 3.36 -8.27 -8.19
CA ALA A 283 2.98 -7.03 -7.48
C ALA A 283 2.67 -7.25 -5.98
N VAL A 284 2.64 -8.51 -5.53
CA VAL A 284 2.65 -8.86 -4.10
C VAL A 284 3.99 -8.45 -3.48
N ILE A 285 5.09 -8.50 -4.22
CA ILE A 285 6.44 -8.20 -3.71
C ILE A 285 6.54 -6.72 -3.32
N ALA A 286 5.99 -5.79 -4.10
CA ALA A 286 6.04 -4.36 -3.76
C ALA A 286 5.23 -4.05 -2.49
N VAL A 287 4.00 -4.58 -2.40
CA VAL A 287 3.14 -4.43 -1.23
C VAL A 287 3.78 -5.11 -0.01
N ILE A 288 4.30 -6.32 -0.16
CA ILE A 288 4.96 -7.07 0.93
C ILE A 288 6.30 -6.44 1.32
N ALA A 289 7.07 -5.88 0.39
CA ALA A 289 8.32 -5.19 0.71
C ALA A 289 8.03 -3.90 1.46
N ALA A 290 7.10 -3.08 0.97
CA ALA A 290 6.66 -1.87 1.68
C ALA A 290 6.04 -2.23 3.04
N ALA A 291 5.18 -3.25 3.10
CA ALA A 291 4.61 -3.79 4.35
C ALA A 291 5.69 -4.33 5.30
N GLY A 292 6.66 -5.07 4.78
CA GLY A 292 7.74 -5.70 5.56
C GLY A 292 8.69 -4.66 6.16
N ILE A 293 8.92 -3.56 5.44
CA ILE A 293 9.64 -2.38 5.93
C ILE A 293 8.84 -1.70 7.07
N VAL A 294 7.51 -1.62 6.93
CA VAL A 294 6.66 -0.83 7.81
C VAL A 294 6.22 -1.57 9.09
N PHE A 295 5.95 -2.88 9.03
CA PHE A 295 5.21 -3.61 10.08
C PHE A 295 6.07 -4.32 11.13
N ARG A 296 7.36 -3.97 11.23
CA ARG A 296 8.23 -4.59 12.24
C ARG A 296 8.19 -3.81 13.55
N LYS A 297 7.51 -4.40 14.53
CA LYS A 297 7.34 -3.93 15.90
C LYS A 297 8.68 -3.55 16.55
N ARG A 298 8.69 -2.40 17.25
CA ARG A 298 9.66 -2.11 18.33
C ARG A 298 9.60 -3.26 19.36
N SER A 299 10.70 -3.98 19.51
CA SER A 299 10.97 -4.86 20.66
C SER A 299 11.53 -4.04 21.81
#